data_AF-A0A7S1JG60-F1
#
_entry.id   AF-A0A7S1JG60-F1
#
_cell.length_a   1.000
_cell.length_b   1.000
_cell.length_c   1.000
_cell.angle_alpha   90.00
_cell.angle_beta   90.00
_cell.angle_gamma   90.00
#
_symmetry.space_group_name_H-M   'P 1'
#
loop_
_entity.id
_entity.type
_entity.pdbx_description
1 polymer ?
#
loop_
_entity_poly.entity_id
_entity_poly.type
_entity_poly.pdbx_seq_one_letter_code
_entity_poly.pdbx_strand_id
1 'polypeptide(L)'
;MIVNYWIPQCLGSIAGAGLLKYCISGQGVANLGATTLSAGVKYGQGFTLEALMTFFLMNTILHTTDQYGGAAGMAPWAIGSTLTFCILMDGPLTGASLNPARTLGPNLFSGLLLKPATTIYFTAPFLGAAAAAGVWKMLAAMQDASDSEVFDWWDKLTAEEHPKELESPKKEEKKEKEEEKKEEEPKSPFRDTLGKVAMTTAGLGALGAVGIAVPASWVGNVTTFALSSLVGYQVVHTVTPALHTPLMSVTNAISGSVIVGGLMLTGGGVYPTTASQGLAIASVFMASVNIFGGFHVTGRMLDMFKKDGNTQVEEHNWLWLIPSLSWCGLYASARLLGGYTGLDTMSYMVSSMCCILSIAGLSGQETSRLGNSLGKMGVGIGTFTCLVSMYGTVDPWTYLQIALAIGGGGIIGGTIAHRVE
;
A
#
# COMPACT_ATOMS: atom_id res chain seq x y z
N MET A 1 -24.11 16.19 19.57
CA MET A 1 -23.99 15.08 18.59
C MET A 1 -22.89 14.11 18.98
N ILE A 2 -21.63 14.55 19.17
CA ILE A 2 -20.47 13.67 19.48
C ILE A 2 -20.60 12.88 20.80
N VAL A 3 -21.04 13.54 21.89
CA VAL A 3 -21.21 12.88 23.21
C VAL A 3 -22.21 11.72 23.15
N ASN A 4 -23.22 11.82 22.27
CA ASN A 4 -24.22 10.78 22.08
C ASN A 4 -23.66 9.52 21.40
N TYR A 5 -22.46 9.57 20.80
CA TYR A 5 -21.77 8.40 20.26
C TYR A 5 -20.78 7.79 21.26
N TRP A 6 -20.11 8.62 22.07
CA TRP A 6 -19.10 8.15 23.02
C TRP A 6 -19.70 7.32 24.16
N ILE A 7 -20.87 7.75 24.67
CA ILE A 7 -21.54 7.04 25.77
C ILE A 7 -21.90 5.60 25.35
N PRO A 8 -22.60 5.37 24.21
CA PRO A 8 -22.86 4.01 23.73
C PRO A 8 -21.59 3.18 23.46
N GLN A 9 -20.52 3.76 22.94
CA GLN A 9 -19.26 3.04 22.71
C GLN A 9 -18.63 2.56 24.01
N CYS A 10 -18.60 3.42 25.03
CA CYS A 10 -18.08 3.08 26.35
C CYS A 10 -18.94 2.04 27.06
N LEU A 11 -20.27 2.22 27.04
CA LEU A 11 -21.22 1.26 27.60
C LEU A 11 -21.14 -0.09 26.89
N GLY A 12 -21.07 -0.09 25.56
CA GLY A 12 -20.91 -1.29 24.74
C GLY A 12 -19.61 -2.04 25.05
N SER A 13 -18.51 -1.32 25.24
CA SER A 13 -17.22 -1.91 25.65
C SER A 13 -17.30 -2.55 27.03
N ILE A 14 -17.88 -1.86 28.02
CA ILE A 14 -18.08 -2.41 29.38
C ILE A 14 -18.98 -3.64 29.32
N ALA A 15 -20.11 -3.57 28.60
CA ALA A 15 -21.02 -4.70 28.46
C ALA A 15 -20.33 -5.90 27.77
N GLY A 16 -19.60 -5.67 26.68
CA GLY A 16 -18.88 -6.70 25.94
C GLY A 16 -17.78 -7.37 26.77
N ALA A 17 -16.97 -6.58 27.49
CA ALA A 17 -15.93 -7.11 28.37
C ALA A 17 -16.51 -7.86 29.59
N GLY A 18 -17.63 -7.38 30.14
CA GLY A 18 -18.35 -8.04 31.23
C GLY A 18 -18.94 -9.39 30.78
N LEU A 19 -19.56 -9.44 29.61
CA LEU A 19 -20.05 -10.67 29.00
C LEU A 19 -18.91 -11.65 28.73
N LEU A 20 -17.79 -11.16 28.17
CA LEU A 20 -16.61 -11.99 27.94
C LEU A 20 -16.10 -12.58 29.26
N LYS A 21 -15.94 -11.76 30.31
CA LYS A 21 -15.52 -12.22 31.64
C LYS A 21 -16.44 -13.29 32.20
N TYR A 22 -17.74 -13.15 32.02
CA TYR A 22 -18.71 -14.18 32.42
C TYR A 22 -18.47 -15.49 31.66
N CYS A 23 -18.36 -15.42 30.33
CA CYS A 23 -18.16 -16.58 29.45
C CYS A 23 -16.85 -17.35 29.70
N ILE A 24 -15.75 -16.64 30.03
CA ILE A 24 -14.42 -17.26 30.22
C ILE A 24 -13.96 -17.27 31.69
N SER A 25 -14.89 -17.09 32.63
CA SER A 25 -14.60 -17.07 34.05
C SER A 25 -13.85 -18.34 34.51
N GLY A 26 -12.79 -18.17 35.31
CA GLY A 26 -11.95 -19.26 35.82
C GLY A 26 -10.87 -19.79 34.86
N GLN A 27 -10.85 -19.35 33.59
CA GLN A 27 -9.89 -19.84 32.59
C GLN A 27 -8.55 -19.07 32.59
N GLY A 28 -8.49 -17.86 33.16
CA GLY A 28 -7.25 -17.06 33.23
C GLY A 28 -6.65 -16.62 31.89
N VAL A 29 -7.40 -16.72 30.79
CA VAL A 29 -6.88 -16.52 29.43
C VAL A 29 -6.74 -15.05 29.08
N ALA A 30 -5.55 -14.67 28.59
CA ALA A 30 -5.24 -13.40 27.91
C ALA A 30 -5.71 -12.10 28.61
N ASN A 31 -5.96 -12.14 29.92
CA ASN A 31 -6.40 -11.00 30.72
C ASN A 31 -7.60 -10.23 30.13
N LEU A 32 -8.58 -10.95 29.58
CA LEU A 32 -9.76 -10.40 28.88
C LEU A 32 -9.44 -9.56 27.62
N GLY A 33 -8.22 -9.70 27.07
CA GLY A 33 -7.74 -8.85 25.98
C GLY A 33 -7.46 -7.41 26.41
N ALA A 34 -7.13 -7.21 27.69
CA ALA A 34 -6.69 -5.93 28.24
C ALA A 34 -5.48 -5.38 27.51
N THR A 35 -5.46 -4.06 27.31
CA THR A 35 -4.36 -3.35 26.67
C THR A 35 -3.30 -3.04 27.71
N THR A 36 -2.11 -3.56 27.49
CA THR A 36 -0.96 -3.43 28.40
C THR A 36 0.32 -3.28 27.61
N LEU A 37 1.23 -2.44 28.11
CA LEU A 37 2.58 -2.39 27.58
C LEU A 37 3.28 -3.73 27.80
N SER A 38 3.91 -4.22 26.74
CA SER A 38 4.77 -5.39 26.79
C SER A 38 6.03 -5.12 27.62
N ALA A 39 6.63 -6.19 28.13
CA ALA A 39 7.85 -6.09 28.92
C ALA A 39 8.97 -5.42 28.12
N GLY A 40 9.52 -4.32 28.64
CA GLY A 40 10.59 -3.55 28.00
C GLY A 40 10.12 -2.35 27.17
N VAL A 41 8.82 -2.19 26.91
CA VAL A 41 8.28 -1.00 26.24
C VAL A 41 8.07 0.11 27.26
N LYS A 42 8.78 1.24 27.08
CA LYS A 42 8.65 2.41 27.94
C LYS A 42 7.36 3.18 27.65
N TYR A 43 6.88 3.95 28.62
CA TYR A 43 5.67 4.78 28.49
C TYR A 43 5.71 5.65 27.21
N GLY A 44 6.82 6.36 26.97
CA GLY A 44 6.95 7.21 25.77
C GLY A 44 6.94 6.43 24.46
N GLN A 45 7.48 5.21 24.43
CA GLN A 45 7.44 4.35 23.25
C GLN A 45 6.01 3.88 22.98
N GLY A 46 5.30 3.38 24.01
CA GLY A 46 3.90 2.99 23.88
C GLY A 46 2.99 4.14 23.49
N PHE A 47 3.22 5.34 24.03
CA PHE A 47 2.50 6.55 23.65
C PHE A 47 2.69 6.89 22.17
N THR A 48 3.93 6.89 21.68
CA THR A 48 4.23 7.18 20.28
C THR A 48 3.60 6.14 19.35
N LEU A 49 3.68 4.85 19.70
CA LEU A 49 3.10 3.77 18.90
C LEU A 49 1.58 3.89 18.79
N GLU A 50 0.88 4.06 19.92
CA GLU A 50 -0.58 4.21 19.95
C GLU A 50 -1.05 5.46 19.20
N ALA A 51 -0.32 6.58 19.30
CA ALA A 51 -0.62 7.79 18.55
C ALA A 51 -0.40 7.59 17.05
N LEU A 52 0.71 6.97 16.65
CA LEU A 52 1.06 6.75 15.25
C LEU A 52 0.09 5.78 14.57
N MET A 53 -0.26 4.67 15.23
CA MET A 53 -1.19 3.71 14.67
C MET A 53 -2.62 4.28 14.59
N THR A 54 -3.05 5.05 15.59
CA THR A 54 -4.35 5.74 15.53
C THR A 54 -4.36 6.79 14.42
N PHE A 55 -3.24 7.48 14.19
CA PHE A 55 -3.09 8.39 13.05
C PHE A 55 -3.35 7.66 11.73
N PHE A 56 -2.70 6.52 11.47
CA PHE A 56 -2.91 5.76 10.24
C PHE A 56 -4.35 5.25 10.09
N LEU A 57 -4.92 4.70 11.16
CA LEU A 57 -6.32 4.25 11.17
C LEU A 57 -7.28 5.40 10.82
N MET A 58 -7.13 6.55 11.48
CA MET A 58 -7.98 7.71 11.24
C MET A 58 -7.74 8.34 9.87
N ASN A 59 -6.50 8.35 9.39
CA ASN A 59 -6.18 8.81 8.06
C ASN A 59 -6.89 7.96 6.99
N THR A 60 -6.87 6.63 7.12
CA THR A 60 -7.62 5.73 6.24
C THR A 60 -9.12 6.00 6.31
N ILE A 61 -9.69 6.10 7.51
CA ILE A 61 -11.13 6.37 7.67
C ILE A 61 -11.50 7.67 6.94
N LEU A 62 -10.81 8.77 7.23
CA LEU A 62 -11.12 10.08 6.64
C LEU A 62 -11.08 10.02 5.11
N HIS A 63 -10.01 9.50 4.51
CA HIS A 63 -9.87 9.48 3.05
C HIS A 63 -10.78 8.46 2.34
N THR A 64 -11.16 7.36 3.01
CA THR A 64 -12.04 6.34 2.40
C THR A 64 -13.52 6.68 2.52
N THR A 65 -13.89 7.54 3.48
CA THR A 65 -15.26 8.00 3.69
C THR A 65 -15.54 9.41 3.15
N ASP A 66 -14.54 10.04 2.52
CA ASP A 66 -14.65 11.39 1.99
C ASP A 66 -15.47 11.46 0.69
N GLN A 67 -16.12 12.61 0.48
CA GLN A 67 -16.93 12.93 -0.70
C GLN A 67 -16.09 13.12 -1.97
N TYR A 68 -14.80 13.45 -1.82
CA TYR A 68 -13.90 13.77 -2.94
C TYR A 68 -13.15 12.56 -3.53
N GLY A 69 -13.20 11.37 -2.91
CA GLY A 69 -12.37 10.24 -3.39
C GLY A 69 -12.66 8.85 -2.81
N GLY A 70 -13.72 8.64 -2.04
CA GLY A 70 -14.00 7.32 -1.49
C GLY A 70 -14.60 6.39 -2.54
N ALA A 71 -13.91 5.31 -2.90
CA ALA A 71 -14.55 4.08 -3.36
C ALA A 71 -15.50 3.59 -2.25
N ALA A 72 -16.67 4.21 -2.09
CA ALA A 72 -17.52 4.10 -0.91
C ALA A 72 -17.94 2.66 -0.61
N GLY A 73 -18.03 1.82 -1.64
CA GLY A 73 -18.27 0.38 -1.50
C GLY A 73 -17.12 -0.41 -0.85
N MET A 74 -15.92 0.14 -0.78
CA MET A 74 -14.70 -0.54 -0.30
C MET A 74 -14.13 0.06 0.99
N ALA A 75 -14.71 1.14 1.51
CA ALA A 75 -14.31 1.74 2.79
C ALA A 75 -14.26 0.72 3.95
N PRO A 76 -15.23 -0.21 4.11
CA PRO A 76 -15.15 -1.22 5.18
C PRO A 76 -13.90 -2.11 5.09
N TRP A 77 -13.48 -2.47 3.87
CA TRP A 77 -12.29 -3.28 3.62
C TRP A 77 -11.00 -2.52 3.89
N ALA A 78 -10.91 -1.26 3.47
CA ALA A 78 -9.74 -0.42 3.70
C ALA A 78 -9.55 -0.14 5.21
N ILE A 79 -10.63 0.18 5.92
CA ILE A 79 -10.61 0.44 7.37
C ILE A 79 -10.27 -0.85 8.13
N GLY A 80 -10.91 -1.97 7.79
CA GLY A 80 -10.66 -3.26 8.44
C GLY A 80 -9.26 -3.81 8.23
N SER A 81 -8.72 -3.68 7.02
CA SER A 81 -7.33 -4.07 6.72
C SER A 81 -6.34 -3.17 7.47
N THR A 82 -6.52 -1.85 7.44
CA THR A 82 -5.68 -0.90 8.20
C THR A 82 -5.67 -1.24 9.69
N LEU A 83 -6.84 -1.46 10.29
CA LEU A 83 -6.95 -1.87 11.69
C LEU A 83 -6.20 -3.19 11.95
N THR A 84 -6.30 -4.16 11.03
CA THR A 84 -5.58 -5.43 11.14
C THR A 84 -4.07 -5.22 11.13
N PHE A 85 -3.54 -4.37 10.23
CA PHE A 85 -2.12 -4.02 10.22
C PHE A 85 -1.67 -3.36 11.53
N CYS A 86 -2.45 -2.40 12.03
CA CYS A 86 -2.16 -1.76 13.31
C CYS A 86 -2.12 -2.78 14.45
N ILE A 87 -3.05 -3.74 14.48
CA ILE A 87 -3.08 -4.80 15.50
C ILE A 87 -1.89 -5.76 15.38
N LEU A 88 -1.53 -6.17 14.17
CA LEU A 88 -0.39 -7.07 13.96
C LEU A 88 0.94 -6.43 14.35
N MET A 89 1.08 -5.12 14.11
CA MET A 89 2.29 -4.36 14.43
C MET A 89 2.37 -3.99 15.92
N ASP A 90 1.29 -3.40 16.46
CA ASP A 90 1.30 -2.79 17.79
C ASP A 90 0.79 -3.74 18.89
N GLY A 91 0.05 -4.78 18.51
CA GLY A 91 -0.49 -5.78 19.44
C GLY A 91 0.56 -6.38 20.36
N PRO A 92 1.71 -6.87 19.84
CA PRO A 92 2.80 -7.40 20.68
C PRO A 92 3.49 -6.37 21.57
N LEU A 93 3.32 -5.06 21.33
CA LEU A 93 4.03 -3.98 22.00
C LEU A 93 3.17 -3.26 23.05
N THR A 94 1.93 -2.92 22.71
CA THR A 94 1.01 -2.11 23.52
C THR A 94 -0.34 -2.78 23.76
N GLY A 95 -0.64 -3.88 23.06
CA GLY A 95 -1.97 -4.48 23.01
C GLY A 95 -2.90 -3.88 21.96
N ALA A 96 -2.41 -2.92 21.15
CA ALA A 96 -3.13 -2.25 20.07
C ALA A 96 -4.52 -1.76 20.50
N SER A 97 -4.54 -0.72 21.34
CA SER A 97 -5.77 -0.07 21.78
C SER A 97 -6.44 0.64 20.63
N LEU A 98 -5.79 1.67 20.08
CA LEU A 98 -6.26 2.53 18.98
C LEU A 98 -7.60 3.25 19.25
N ASN A 99 -8.25 2.94 20.37
CA ASN A 99 -9.60 3.34 20.71
C ASN A 99 -9.75 3.31 22.25
N PRO A 100 -9.96 4.47 22.90
CA PRO A 100 -10.15 4.54 24.34
C PRO A 100 -11.31 3.68 24.87
N ALA A 101 -12.42 3.59 24.13
CA ALA A 101 -13.55 2.74 24.51
C ALA A 101 -13.14 1.27 24.47
N ARG A 102 -12.39 0.79 23.47
CA ARG A 102 -11.89 -0.60 23.40
C ARG A 102 -10.99 -0.98 24.58
N THR A 103 -10.26 -0.01 25.15
CA THR A 103 -9.44 -0.22 26.35
C THR A 103 -10.27 -0.23 27.63
N LEU A 104 -11.30 0.62 27.73
CA LEU A 104 -12.09 0.84 28.95
C LEU A 104 -12.64 -0.46 29.56
N GLY A 105 -13.38 -1.25 28.79
CA GLY A 105 -14.05 -2.46 29.28
C GLY A 105 -13.07 -3.50 29.83
N PRO A 106 -12.15 -4.04 29.01
CA PRO A 106 -11.18 -5.03 29.45
C PRO A 106 -10.33 -4.55 30.64
N ASN A 107 -9.81 -3.32 30.61
CA ASN A 107 -8.95 -2.82 31.69
C ASN A 107 -9.71 -2.56 32.99
N LEU A 108 -11.02 -2.22 32.93
CA LEU A 108 -11.88 -2.14 34.10
C LEU A 108 -12.00 -3.50 34.78
N PHE A 109 -12.37 -4.54 34.03
CA PHE A 109 -12.63 -5.87 34.59
C PHE A 109 -11.37 -6.64 34.98
N SER A 110 -10.24 -6.32 34.37
CA SER A 110 -8.91 -6.86 34.68
C SER A 110 -8.18 -6.08 35.78
N GLY A 111 -8.80 -5.05 36.37
CA GLY A 111 -8.20 -4.27 37.47
C GLY A 111 -6.98 -3.45 37.05
N LEU A 112 -6.85 -3.14 35.76
CA LEU A 112 -5.72 -2.40 35.20
C LEU A 112 -6.04 -0.93 34.95
N LEU A 113 -7.31 -0.54 34.95
CA LEU A 113 -7.77 0.80 34.53
C LEU A 113 -7.05 1.95 35.23
N LEU A 114 -6.72 1.79 36.52
CA LEU A 114 -6.07 2.82 37.33
C LEU A 114 -4.54 2.80 37.25
N LYS A 115 -3.94 1.91 36.45
CA LYS A 115 -2.48 1.88 36.29
C LYS A 115 -2.03 3.11 35.49
N PRO A 116 -0.90 3.74 35.86
CA PRO A 116 -0.37 4.89 35.12
C PRO A 116 -0.16 4.61 33.63
N ALA A 117 0.28 3.40 33.25
CA ALA A 117 0.46 3.06 31.84
C ALA A 117 -0.84 3.10 31.03
N THR A 118 -2.01 2.93 31.67
CA THR A 118 -3.30 2.92 30.97
C THR A 118 -3.71 4.29 30.45
N THR A 119 -3.16 5.39 31.00
CA THR A 119 -3.44 6.75 30.50
C THR A 119 -3.05 6.91 29.04
N ILE A 120 -2.02 6.19 28.56
CA ILE A 120 -1.59 6.17 27.15
C ILE A 120 -2.77 5.96 26.23
N TYR A 121 -3.59 4.94 26.51
CA TYR A 121 -4.68 4.52 25.64
C TYR A 121 -5.88 5.48 25.64
N PHE A 122 -5.91 6.43 26.58
CA PHE A 122 -6.92 7.49 26.65
C PHE A 122 -6.40 8.83 26.14
N THR A 123 -5.09 8.98 25.89
CA THR A 123 -4.49 10.25 25.43
C THR A 123 -3.86 10.14 24.05
N ALA A 124 -3.09 9.08 23.79
CA ALA A 124 -2.36 8.90 22.54
C ALA A 124 -3.30 8.73 21.33
N PRO A 125 -4.40 7.95 21.41
CA PRO A 125 -5.33 7.84 20.28
C PRO A 125 -5.94 9.19 19.86
N PHE A 126 -6.27 10.07 20.81
CA PHE A 126 -6.78 11.40 20.46
C PHE A 126 -5.74 12.25 19.75
N LEU A 127 -4.47 12.19 20.17
CA LEU A 127 -3.39 12.89 19.49
C LEU A 127 -3.22 12.39 18.05
N GLY A 128 -3.20 11.08 17.85
CA GLY A 128 -3.13 10.47 16.51
C GLY A 128 -4.31 10.87 15.62
N ALA A 129 -5.52 10.79 16.15
CA ALA A 129 -6.73 11.19 15.44
C ALA A 129 -6.75 12.68 15.06
N ALA A 130 -6.33 13.55 15.99
CA ALA A 130 -6.24 14.99 15.74
C ALA A 130 -5.20 15.32 14.66
N ALA A 131 -4.05 14.66 14.69
CA ALA A 131 -3.03 14.80 13.65
C ALA A 131 -3.54 14.36 12.28
N ALA A 132 -4.24 13.22 12.19
CA ALA A 132 -4.82 12.71 10.95
C ALA A 132 -5.88 13.67 10.39
N ALA A 133 -6.75 14.19 11.26
CA ALA A 133 -7.74 15.20 10.88
C ALA A 133 -7.08 16.51 10.41
N GLY A 134 -5.97 16.92 11.02
CA GLY A 134 -5.20 18.08 10.60
C GLY A 134 -4.60 17.92 9.20
N VAL A 135 -3.97 16.76 8.93
CA VAL A 135 -3.44 16.43 7.60
C VAL A 135 -4.54 16.38 6.56
N TRP A 136 -5.65 15.69 6.84
CA TRP A 136 -6.78 15.61 5.93
C TRP A 136 -7.36 17.00 5.62
N LYS A 137 -7.57 17.86 6.62
CA LYS A 137 -8.06 19.23 6.41
C LYS A 137 -7.10 20.07 5.56
N MET A 138 -5.79 19.94 5.77
CA MET A 138 -4.79 20.63 4.97
C MET A 138 -4.87 20.19 3.51
N LEU A 139 -4.97 18.88 3.25
CA LEU A 139 -5.07 18.34 1.90
C LEU A 139 -6.38 18.75 1.22
N ALA A 140 -7.52 18.66 1.93
CA ALA A 140 -8.81 19.11 1.43
C ALA A 140 -8.80 20.60 1.06
N ALA A 141 -8.21 21.46 1.91
CA ALA A 141 -8.09 22.89 1.63
C ALA A 141 -7.21 23.20 0.41
N MET A 142 -6.17 22.40 0.15
CA MET A 142 -5.34 22.53 -1.05
C MET A 142 -6.11 22.14 -2.32
N GLN A 143 -6.99 21.14 -2.23
CA GLN A 143 -7.83 20.69 -3.33
C GLN A 143 -8.95 21.69 -3.65
N ASP A 144 -9.64 22.21 -2.62
CA ASP A 144 -10.67 23.25 -2.81
C ASP A 144 -10.07 24.53 -3.42
N ALA A 145 -8.83 24.88 -3.03
CA ALA A 145 -8.11 26.01 -3.62
C ALA A 145 -7.78 25.81 -5.10
N SER A 146 -7.38 24.59 -5.51
CA SER A 146 -7.15 24.29 -6.93
C SER A 146 -8.44 24.30 -7.76
N ASP A 147 -9.55 23.81 -7.20
CA ASP A 147 -10.80 23.72 -7.93
C ASP A 147 -11.49 25.09 -8.09
N SER A 148 -11.38 25.97 -7.10
CA SER A 148 -12.05 27.29 -7.12
C SER A 148 -11.47 28.29 -8.13
N GLU A 149 -10.15 28.26 -8.40
CA GLU A 149 -9.52 29.20 -9.34
C GLU A 149 -9.49 28.70 -10.79
N VAL A 150 -9.56 27.39 -11.01
CA VAL A 150 -9.44 26.79 -12.35
C VAL A 150 -10.81 26.63 -13.03
N PHE A 151 -11.89 26.39 -12.28
CA PHE A 151 -13.20 26.08 -12.87
C PHE A 151 -14.20 27.25 -12.89
N ASP A 152 -14.06 28.28 -12.07
CA ASP A 152 -15.04 29.40 -12.03
C ASP A 152 -15.08 30.23 -13.33
N TRP A 153 -13.97 30.28 -14.07
CA TRP A 153 -13.93 30.87 -15.42
C TRP A 153 -14.42 29.89 -16.49
N TRP A 154 -14.18 28.59 -16.33
CA TRP A 154 -14.58 27.53 -17.28
C TRP A 154 -16.09 27.25 -17.25
N ASP A 155 -16.72 27.27 -16.07
CA ASP A 155 -18.17 27.12 -15.89
C ASP A 155 -18.93 28.31 -16.48
N LYS A 156 -18.36 29.52 -16.41
CA LYS A 156 -18.91 30.72 -17.07
C LYS A 156 -18.79 30.66 -18.60
N LEU A 157 -17.81 29.91 -19.12
CA LEU A 157 -17.59 29.73 -20.56
C LEU A 157 -18.40 28.59 -21.18
N THR A 158 -18.81 27.61 -20.38
CA THR A 158 -19.52 26.41 -20.84
C THR A 158 -21.05 26.47 -20.62
N ALA A 159 -21.54 27.49 -19.92
CA ALA A 159 -22.97 27.66 -19.60
C ALA A 159 -23.90 27.86 -20.83
N GLU A 160 -23.39 28.19 -22.02
CA GLU A 160 -24.23 28.45 -23.21
C GLU A 160 -24.19 27.34 -24.29
N GLU A 161 -23.37 26.31 -24.16
CA GLU A 161 -23.35 25.22 -25.16
C GLU A 161 -23.29 23.86 -24.46
N HIS A 162 -24.46 23.31 -24.15
CA HIS A 162 -24.62 21.86 -23.99
C HIS A 162 -25.11 21.26 -25.31
N PRO A 163 -24.24 20.73 -26.18
CA PRO A 163 -24.63 19.70 -27.12
C PRO A 163 -25.12 18.50 -26.31
N LYS A 164 -26.33 18.03 -26.62
CA LYS A 164 -26.86 16.77 -26.08
C LYS A 164 -25.79 15.69 -26.19
N GLU A 165 -25.44 15.07 -25.06
CA GLU A 165 -24.58 13.89 -25.03
C GLU A 165 -25.05 12.89 -26.08
N LEU A 166 -24.20 12.61 -27.06
CA LEU A 166 -24.35 11.47 -27.94
C LEU A 166 -24.23 10.23 -27.06
N GLU A 167 -25.36 9.59 -26.77
CA GLU A 167 -25.40 8.29 -26.14
C GLU A 167 -24.53 7.33 -26.95
N SER A 168 -23.42 6.91 -26.34
CA SER A 168 -22.51 5.96 -26.96
C SER A 168 -23.25 4.62 -27.21
N PRO A 169 -23.15 4.01 -28.41
CA PRO A 169 -23.84 2.76 -28.76
C PRO A 169 -23.45 1.54 -27.89
N LYS A 170 -22.44 1.69 -27.02
CA LYS A 170 -21.99 0.63 -26.09
C LYS A 170 -22.92 0.40 -24.89
N LYS A 171 -23.84 1.33 -24.58
CA LYS A 171 -24.80 1.14 -23.46
C LYS A 171 -25.93 0.17 -23.83
N GLU A 172 -26.30 0.07 -25.11
CA GLU A 172 -27.35 -0.84 -25.58
C GLU A 172 -26.82 -2.27 -25.71
N GLU A 173 -25.61 -2.49 -26.25
CA GLU A 173 -24.99 -3.84 -26.29
C GLU A 173 -24.73 -4.44 -24.90
N LYS A 174 -24.53 -3.60 -23.88
CA LYS A 174 -24.33 -4.05 -22.49
C LYS A 174 -25.65 -4.45 -21.82
N LYS A 175 -26.77 -3.80 -22.18
CA LYS A 175 -28.11 -4.15 -21.73
C LYS A 175 -28.59 -5.45 -22.38
N GLU A 176 -28.35 -5.65 -23.67
CA GLU A 176 -28.74 -6.88 -24.37
C GLU A 176 -27.95 -8.11 -23.90
N LYS A 177 -26.66 -7.96 -23.53
CA LYS A 177 -25.86 -9.07 -22.97
C LYS A 177 -26.18 -9.40 -21.50
N GLU A 178 -26.83 -8.51 -20.76
CA GLU A 178 -27.28 -8.80 -19.39
C GLU A 178 -28.61 -9.56 -19.36
N GLU A 179 -29.48 -9.39 -20.37
CA GLU A 179 -30.75 -10.13 -20.48
C GLU A 179 -30.56 -11.60 -20.88
N GLU A 180 -29.41 -11.98 -21.46
CA GLU A 180 -29.11 -13.37 -21.82
C GLU A 180 -28.39 -14.18 -20.72
N LYS A 181 -28.33 -13.64 -19.49
CA LYS A 181 -27.82 -14.39 -18.34
C LYS A 181 -28.91 -15.37 -17.89
N LYS A 182 -28.79 -16.62 -18.38
CA LYS A 182 -29.56 -17.80 -17.95
C LYS A 182 -30.08 -17.65 -16.52
N GLU A 183 -31.40 -17.75 -16.35
CA GLU A 183 -32.04 -17.98 -15.06
C GLU A 183 -31.36 -19.19 -14.39
N GLU A 184 -30.41 -18.94 -13.49
CA GLU A 184 -29.85 -19.99 -12.64
C GLU A 184 -30.99 -20.45 -11.71
N GLU A 185 -31.36 -21.74 -11.79
CA GLU A 185 -32.28 -22.36 -10.84
C GLU A 185 -31.91 -21.92 -9.41
N PRO A 186 -32.88 -21.54 -8.54
CA PRO A 186 -32.57 -21.08 -7.20
C PRO A 186 -31.84 -22.19 -6.46
N LYS A 187 -30.51 -22.07 -6.36
CA LYS A 187 -29.66 -22.99 -5.60
C LYS A 187 -30.27 -23.10 -4.21
N SER A 188 -30.56 -24.33 -3.75
CA SER A 188 -31.21 -24.49 -2.45
C SER A 188 -30.38 -23.75 -1.39
N PRO A 189 -31.01 -22.95 -0.50
CA PRO A 189 -30.28 -22.11 0.46
C PRO A 189 -29.25 -22.89 1.30
N PHE A 190 -29.55 -24.17 1.55
CA PHE A 190 -28.63 -25.10 2.21
C PHE A 190 -27.40 -25.45 1.36
N ARG A 191 -27.56 -25.75 0.06
CA ARG A 191 -26.42 -26.08 -0.82
C ARG A 191 -25.50 -24.88 -1.05
N ASP A 192 -26.07 -23.69 -1.18
CA ASP A 192 -25.29 -22.44 -1.27
C ASP A 192 -24.51 -22.18 0.03
N THR A 193 -25.17 -22.31 1.19
CA THR A 193 -24.50 -22.18 2.49
C THR A 193 -23.43 -23.25 2.69
N LEU A 194 -23.70 -24.50 2.30
CA LEU A 194 -22.73 -25.60 2.38
C LEU A 194 -21.50 -25.34 1.50
N GLY A 195 -21.69 -24.82 0.29
CA GLY A 195 -20.60 -24.42 -0.60
C GLY A 195 -19.72 -23.31 0.01
N LYS A 196 -20.35 -22.28 0.58
CA LYS A 196 -19.66 -21.19 1.29
C LYS A 196 -18.88 -21.71 2.49
N VAL A 197 -19.51 -22.53 3.35
CA VAL A 197 -18.87 -23.12 4.53
C VAL A 197 -17.72 -24.04 4.14
N ALA A 198 -17.87 -24.86 3.10
CA ALA A 198 -16.81 -25.73 2.60
C ALA A 198 -15.61 -24.93 2.11
N MET A 199 -15.84 -23.85 1.34
CA MET A 199 -14.78 -22.96 0.86
C MET A 199 -14.08 -22.23 2.02
N THR A 200 -14.84 -21.71 3.00
CA THR A 200 -14.26 -21.07 4.18
C THR A 200 -13.46 -22.06 5.02
N THR A 201 -13.97 -23.28 5.22
CA THR A 201 -13.27 -24.35 5.96
C THR A 201 -11.98 -24.76 5.26
N ALA A 202 -12.01 -24.90 3.93
CA ALA A 202 -10.82 -25.19 3.14
C ALA A 202 -9.79 -24.04 3.23
N GLY A 203 -10.23 -22.79 3.16
CA GLY A 203 -9.36 -21.61 3.31
C GLY A 203 -8.70 -21.54 4.68
N LEU A 204 -9.49 -21.69 5.76
CA LEU A 204 -8.96 -21.72 7.14
C LEU A 204 -8.04 -22.92 7.38
N GLY A 205 -8.39 -24.09 6.83
CA GLY A 205 -7.56 -25.29 6.88
C GLY A 205 -6.22 -25.11 6.16
N ALA A 206 -6.21 -24.46 5.00
CA ALA A 206 -4.99 -24.13 4.26
C ALA A 206 -4.09 -23.17 5.05
N LEU A 207 -4.66 -22.15 5.70
CA LEU A 207 -3.90 -21.25 6.58
C LEU A 207 -3.31 -21.99 7.80
N GLY A 208 -4.07 -22.90 8.40
CA GLY A 208 -3.58 -23.77 9.48
C GLY A 208 -2.42 -24.67 9.03
N ALA A 209 -2.52 -25.26 7.85
CA ALA A 209 -1.46 -26.09 7.27
C ALA A 209 -0.17 -25.28 6.99
N VAL A 210 -0.30 -24.04 6.51
CA VAL A 210 0.83 -23.10 6.35
C VAL A 210 1.49 -22.83 7.72
N GLY A 211 0.69 -22.63 8.77
CA GLY A 211 1.22 -22.42 10.13
C GLY A 211 1.99 -23.62 10.71
N ILE A 212 1.68 -24.84 10.28
CA ILE A 212 2.40 -26.06 10.68
C ILE A 212 3.66 -26.26 9.84
N ALA A 213 3.60 -25.98 8.53
CA ALA A 213 4.67 -26.27 7.59
C ALA A 213 5.77 -25.18 7.56
N VAL A 214 5.44 -23.93 7.90
CA VAL A 214 6.34 -22.79 7.78
C VAL A 214 7.11 -22.56 9.09
N PRO A 215 8.46 -22.46 9.06
CA PRO A 215 9.24 -22.10 10.24
C PRO A 215 8.83 -20.74 10.83
N ALA A 216 8.92 -20.59 12.16
CA ALA A 216 8.54 -19.35 12.84
C ALA A 216 9.25 -18.08 12.29
N SER A 217 10.49 -18.21 11.80
CA SER A 217 11.26 -17.12 11.19
C SER A 217 10.67 -16.62 9.86
N TRP A 218 9.82 -17.42 9.20
CA TRP A 218 9.18 -17.09 7.92
C TRP A 218 7.78 -16.52 8.08
N VAL A 219 7.21 -16.55 9.29
CA VAL A 219 5.84 -16.06 9.56
C VAL A 219 5.71 -14.58 9.19
N GLY A 220 6.74 -13.76 9.45
CA GLY A 220 6.77 -12.37 9.02
C GLY A 220 6.69 -12.21 7.50
N ASN A 221 7.41 -13.03 6.73
CA ASN A 221 7.38 -13.00 5.26
C ASN A 221 6.03 -13.47 4.71
N VAL A 222 5.45 -14.53 5.27
CA VAL A 222 4.12 -15.03 4.88
C VAL A 222 3.04 -13.99 5.18
N THR A 223 3.14 -13.31 6.32
CA THR A 223 2.23 -12.22 6.70
C THR A 223 2.33 -11.07 5.71
N THR A 224 3.55 -10.61 5.41
CA THR A 224 3.79 -9.56 4.41
C THR A 224 3.27 -9.96 3.03
N PHE A 225 3.47 -11.22 2.60
CA PHE A 225 2.99 -11.73 1.33
C PHE A 225 1.46 -11.78 1.24
N ALA A 226 0.78 -12.28 2.29
CA ALA A 226 -0.67 -12.33 2.33
C ALA A 226 -1.28 -10.92 2.29
N LEU A 227 -0.71 -10.01 3.07
CA LEU A 227 -1.17 -8.63 3.16
C LEU A 227 -0.89 -7.83 1.88
N SER A 228 0.29 -8.00 1.26
CA SER A 228 0.60 -7.36 -0.02
C SER A 228 -0.29 -7.87 -1.15
N SER A 229 -0.68 -9.15 -1.12
CA SER A 229 -1.64 -9.73 -2.06
C SER A 229 -3.03 -9.10 -1.93
N LEU A 230 -3.51 -8.85 -0.70
CA LEU A 230 -4.77 -8.15 -0.45
C LEU A 230 -4.72 -6.69 -0.93
N VAL A 231 -3.62 -5.99 -0.66
CA VAL A 231 -3.41 -4.62 -1.17
C VAL A 231 -3.37 -4.62 -2.70
N GLY A 232 -2.65 -5.57 -3.31
CA GLY A 232 -2.57 -5.71 -4.77
C GLY A 232 -3.95 -5.95 -5.41
N TYR A 233 -4.75 -6.84 -4.82
CA TYR A 233 -6.14 -7.07 -5.23
C TYR A 233 -6.96 -5.78 -5.22
N GLN A 234 -6.92 -5.06 -4.11
CA GLN A 234 -7.65 -3.81 -3.94
C GLN A 234 -7.24 -2.76 -4.98
N VAL A 235 -5.94 -2.62 -5.20
CA VAL A 235 -5.39 -1.56 -6.05
C VAL A 235 -5.68 -1.84 -7.52
N VAL A 236 -5.56 -3.09 -8.00
CA VAL A 236 -5.91 -3.44 -9.38
C VAL A 236 -7.39 -3.21 -9.68
N HIS A 237 -8.28 -3.46 -8.71
CA HIS A 237 -9.71 -3.21 -8.87
C HIS A 237 -10.09 -1.74 -9.05
N THR A 238 -9.21 -0.80 -8.69
CA THR A 238 -9.43 0.64 -8.88
C THR A 238 -9.05 1.14 -10.28
N VAL A 239 -8.38 0.30 -11.10
CA VAL A 239 -7.89 0.72 -12.42
C VAL A 239 -9.03 0.92 -13.41
N THR A 240 -9.03 2.03 -14.13
CA THR A 240 -10.05 2.31 -15.15
C THR A 240 -9.92 1.31 -16.32
N PRO A 241 -11.02 0.75 -16.87
CA PRO A 241 -10.95 -0.26 -17.93
C PRO A 241 -10.14 0.14 -19.18
N ALA A 242 -10.13 1.43 -19.52
CA ALA A 242 -9.33 1.97 -20.63
C ALA A 242 -7.80 1.86 -20.39
N LEU A 243 -7.38 1.77 -19.13
CA LEU A 243 -5.99 1.72 -18.69
C LEU A 243 -5.50 0.29 -18.40
N HIS A 244 -6.27 -0.75 -18.70
CA HIS A 244 -5.83 -2.15 -18.52
C HIS A 244 -4.60 -2.51 -19.36
N THR A 245 -4.46 -1.98 -20.58
CA THR A 245 -3.27 -2.21 -21.40
C THR A 245 -2.03 -1.52 -20.81
N PRO A 246 -2.08 -0.22 -20.45
CA PRO A 246 -1.03 0.41 -19.64
C PRO A 246 -0.71 -0.33 -18.33
N LEU A 247 -1.72 -0.89 -17.64
CA LEU A 247 -1.53 -1.68 -16.43
C LEU A 247 -0.68 -2.93 -16.70
N MET A 248 -0.97 -3.68 -17.77
CA MET A 248 -0.14 -4.82 -18.17
C MET A 248 1.30 -4.41 -18.44
N SER A 249 1.52 -3.26 -19.09
CA SER A 249 2.86 -2.73 -19.33
C SER A 249 3.59 -2.33 -18.03
N VAL A 250 2.91 -1.62 -17.12
CA VAL A 250 3.53 -1.14 -15.87
C VAL A 250 3.85 -2.31 -14.93
N THR A 251 2.97 -3.31 -14.85
CA THR A 251 3.23 -4.52 -14.04
C THR A 251 4.41 -5.32 -14.60
N ASN A 252 4.57 -5.40 -15.91
CA ASN A 252 5.75 -6.00 -16.52
C ASN A 252 7.03 -5.20 -16.17
N ALA A 253 6.99 -3.87 -16.24
CA ALA A 253 8.12 -3.01 -15.83
C ALA A 253 8.50 -3.22 -14.35
N ILE A 254 7.50 -3.22 -13.45
CA ILE A 254 7.68 -3.44 -12.01
C ILE A 254 8.23 -4.84 -11.73
N SER A 255 7.82 -5.86 -12.49
CA SER A 255 8.35 -7.24 -12.34
C SER A 255 9.86 -7.31 -12.59
N GLY A 256 10.44 -6.33 -13.29
CA GLY A 256 11.88 -6.13 -13.40
C GLY A 256 12.60 -5.95 -12.06
N SER A 257 11.88 -5.76 -10.95
CA SER A 257 12.43 -5.75 -9.57
C SER A 257 13.18 -7.03 -9.18
N VAL A 258 13.07 -8.10 -9.98
CA VAL A 258 13.98 -9.27 -9.92
C VAL A 258 15.47 -8.88 -10.01
N ILE A 259 15.79 -7.67 -10.53
CA ILE A 259 17.14 -7.09 -10.51
C ILE A 259 17.78 -7.15 -9.12
N VAL A 260 17.01 -6.96 -8.05
CA VAL A 260 17.51 -7.00 -6.66
C VAL A 260 18.09 -8.38 -6.33
N GLY A 261 17.41 -9.45 -6.73
CA GLY A 261 17.91 -10.82 -6.53
C GLY A 261 19.18 -11.11 -7.33
N GLY A 262 19.26 -10.58 -8.56
CA GLY A 262 20.47 -10.65 -9.38
C GLY A 262 21.65 -9.92 -8.74
N LEU A 263 21.43 -8.68 -8.28
CA LEU A 263 22.46 -7.84 -7.65
C LEU A 263 23.08 -8.53 -6.44
N MET A 264 22.28 -9.12 -5.56
CA MET A 264 22.75 -9.82 -4.35
C MET A 264 23.67 -11.02 -4.64
N LEU A 265 23.67 -11.54 -5.87
CA LEU A 265 24.48 -12.70 -6.28
C LEU A 265 25.63 -12.33 -7.23
N THR A 266 25.83 -11.04 -7.51
CA THR A 266 26.97 -10.57 -8.31
C THR A 266 28.27 -10.56 -7.50
N GLY A 267 29.40 -10.71 -8.19
CA GLY A 267 30.74 -10.74 -7.58
C GLY A 267 31.80 -11.17 -8.59
N GLY A 268 33.06 -11.27 -8.14
CA GLY A 268 34.19 -11.72 -8.99
C GLY A 268 35.02 -10.59 -9.62
N GLY A 269 34.78 -9.33 -9.24
CA GLY A 269 35.46 -8.17 -9.82
C GLY A 269 34.80 -7.69 -11.12
N VAL A 270 35.60 -7.43 -12.17
CA VAL A 270 35.09 -6.92 -13.46
C VAL A 270 34.34 -8.01 -14.25
N TYR A 271 34.73 -9.26 -14.07
CA TYR A 271 34.14 -10.41 -14.75
C TYR A 271 33.68 -11.45 -13.73
N PRO A 272 32.56 -12.14 -13.97
CA PRO A 272 32.10 -13.19 -13.07
C PRO A 272 33.09 -14.36 -13.07
N THR A 273 33.41 -14.89 -11.89
CA THR A 273 34.36 -16.00 -11.72
C THR A 273 33.67 -17.35 -11.57
N THR A 274 32.40 -17.36 -11.18
CA THR A 274 31.58 -18.57 -11.05
C THR A 274 30.37 -18.52 -11.97
N ALA A 275 29.82 -19.70 -12.30
CA ALA A 275 28.58 -19.80 -13.08
C ALA A 275 27.41 -19.04 -12.41
N SER A 276 27.32 -19.07 -11.08
CA SER A 276 26.30 -18.34 -10.32
C SER A 276 26.38 -16.82 -10.53
N GLN A 277 27.59 -16.25 -10.49
CA GLN A 277 27.82 -14.83 -10.75
C GLN A 277 27.55 -14.47 -12.22
N GLY A 278 27.84 -15.39 -13.15
CA GLY A 278 27.50 -15.23 -14.56
C GLY A 278 25.99 -15.16 -14.80
N LEU A 279 25.22 -16.04 -14.16
CA LEU A 279 23.76 -16.00 -14.21
C LEU A 279 23.19 -14.77 -13.50
N ALA A 280 23.80 -14.35 -12.39
CA ALA A 280 23.41 -13.15 -11.66
C ALA A 280 23.53 -11.89 -12.53
N ILE A 281 24.67 -11.70 -13.21
CA ILE A 281 24.85 -10.52 -14.07
C ILE A 281 23.96 -10.57 -15.32
N ALA A 282 23.72 -11.76 -15.88
CA ALA A 282 22.75 -11.93 -16.97
C ALA A 282 21.33 -11.59 -16.51
N SER A 283 20.95 -11.98 -15.28
CA SER A 283 19.68 -11.61 -14.66
C SER A 283 19.57 -10.08 -14.48
N VAL A 284 20.62 -9.42 -13.98
CA VAL A 284 20.66 -7.94 -13.85
C VAL A 284 20.48 -7.25 -15.21
N PHE A 285 21.16 -7.75 -16.24
CA PHE A 285 21.05 -7.23 -17.61
C PHE A 285 19.63 -7.38 -18.16
N MET A 286 19.04 -8.58 -18.08
CA MET A 286 17.69 -8.85 -18.58
C MET A 286 16.62 -8.09 -17.78
N ALA A 287 16.78 -7.99 -16.47
CA ALA A 287 15.90 -7.20 -15.62
C ALA A 287 15.96 -5.72 -16.01
N SER A 288 17.16 -5.20 -16.33
CA SER A 288 17.32 -3.82 -16.80
C SER A 288 16.61 -3.57 -18.13
N VAL A 289 16.71 -4.50 -19.11
CA VAL A 289 15.92 -4.42 -20.35
C VAL A 289 14.43 -4.28 -20.05
N ASN A 290 13.92 -5.07 -19.11
CA ASN A 290 12.51 -5.06 -18.72
C ASN A 290 12.09 -3.75 -18.03
N ILE A 291 12.90 -3.26 -17.08
CA ILE A 291 12.62 -2.01 -16.35
C ILE A 291 12.56 -0.82 -17.31
N PHE A 292 13.65 -0.58 -18.05
CA PHE A 292 13.76 0.59 -18.91
C PHE A 292 12.79 0.52 -20.09
N GLY A 293 12.67 -0.65 -20.73
CA GLY A 293 11.72 -0.86 -21.83
C GLY A 293 10.28 -0.73 -21.37
N GLY A 294 9.90 -1.39 -20.28
CA GLY A 294 8.53 -1.41 -19.77
C GLY A 294 8.02 -0.02 -19.36
N PHE A 295 8.80 0.75 -18.60
CA PHE A 295 8.39 2.11 -18.22
C PHE A 295 8.38 3.08 -19.39
N HIS A 296 9.22 2.87 -20.41
CA HIS A 296 9.19 3.68 -21.64
C HIS A 296 7.94 3.38 -22.47
N VAL A 297 7.61 2.10 -22.69
CA VAL A 297 6.37 1.69 -23.39
C VAL A 297 5.14 2.19 -22.64
N THR A 298 5.12 2.03 -21.31
CA THR A 298 4.03 2.54 -20.47
C THR A 298 3.86 4.05 -20.66
N GLY A 299 4.96 4.82 -20.65
CA GLY A 299 4.94 6.26 -20.91
C GLY A 299 4.29 6.61 -22.25
N ARG A 300 4.71 5.95 -23.32
CA ARG A 300 4.14 6.16 -24.67
C ARG A 300 2.64 5.85 -24.72
N MET A 301 2.23 4.71 -24.15
CA MET A 301 0.82 4.33 -24.09
C MET A 301 -0.02 5.40 -23.35
N LEU A 302 0.53 5.98 -22.28
CA LEU A 302 -0.16 7.01 -21.49
C LEU A 302 -0.18 8.38 -22.17
N ASP A 303 0.85 8.70 -22.97
CA ASP A 303 0.91 9.94 -23.75
C ASP A 303 -0.13 9.98 -24.87
N MET A 304 -0.54 8.83 -25.41
CA MET A 304 -1.62 8.73 -26.42
C MET A 304 -3.00 9.20 -25.92
N PHE A 305 -3.19 9.31 -24.61
CA PHE A 305 -4.44 9.81 -24.02
C PHE A 305 -4.42 11.32 -23.74
N LYS A 306 -3.34 12.02 -24.08
CA LYS A 306 -3.33 13.49 -24.03
C LYS A 306 -4.27 14.01 -25.13
N LYS A 307 -5.17 14.93 -24.77
CA LYS A 307 -6.05 15.59 -25.75
C LYS A 307 -5.21 16.55 -26.60
N ASP A 308 -5.29 16.44 -27.93
CA ASP A 308 -4.66 17.38 -28.84
C ASP A 308 -5.35 18.76 -28.75
N GLY A 309 -4.62 19.81 -28.33
CA GLY A 309 -5.15 21.19 -28.29
C GLY A 309 -4.35 22.19 -27.45
N ASN A 310 -4.55 23.49 -27.72
CA ASN A 310 -3.86 24.65 -27.10
C ASN A 310 -4.12 24.88 -25.59
N THR A 311 -4.80 23.96 -24.91
CA THR A 311 -5.13 24.00 -23.47
C THR A 311 -4.39 22.93 -22.65
N GLN A 312 -3.24 22.46 -23.13
CA GLN A 312 -2.40 21.55 -22.34
C GLN A 312 -1.69 22.31 -21.22
N VAL A 313 -2.02 21.99 -19.97
CA VAL A 313 -1.21 22.36 -18.82
C VAL A 313 0.09 21.57 -18.90
N GLU A 314 1.22 22.28 -18.92
CA GLU A 314 2.53 21.66 -19.04
C GLU A 314 2.84 20.80 -17.79
N GLU A 315 2.95 19.49 -17.98
CA GLU A 315 3.19 18.56 -16.88
C GLU A 315 4.69 18.45 -16.55
N HIS A 316 5.05 18.86 -15.34
CA HIS A 316 6.42 18.87 -14.87
C HIS A 316 6.80 17.56 -14.15
N ASN A 317 6.60 16.42 -14.82
CA ASN A 317 6.80 15.09 -14.23
C ASN A 317 8.25 14.81 -13.75
N TRP A 318 9.23 15.59 -14.21
CA TRP A 318 10.61 15.50 -13.75
C TRP A 318 10.79 15.91 -12.28
N LEU A 319 9.86 16.68 -11.70
CA LEU A 319 9.89 17.09 -10.29
C LEU A 319 9.85 15.89 -9.32
N TRP A 320 9.29 14.75 -9.75
CA TRP A 320 9.29 13.50 -8.98
C TRP A 320 10.69 12.92 -8.75
N LEU A 321 11.71 13.43 -9.45
CA LEU A 321 13.11 13.12 -9.17
C LEU A 321 13.55 13.66 -7.78
N ILE A 322 12.98 14.79 -7.33
CA ILE A 322 13.35 15.44 -6.07
C ILE A 322 13.13 14.52 -4.86
N PRO A 323 11.92 13.98 -4.60
CA PRO A 323 11.72 13.07 -3.46
C PRO A 323 12.55 11.79 -3.58
N SER A 324 12.73 11.26 -4.80
CA SER A 324 13.56 10.07 -5.05
C SER A 324 15.02 10.30 -4.66
N LEU A 325 15.63 11.39 -5.14
CA LEU A 325 17.02 11.73 -4.82
C LEU A 325 17.20 12.10 -3.35
N SER A 326 16.21 12.80 -2.76
CA SER A 326 16.22 13.12 -1.33
C SER A 326 16.26 11.85 -0.48
N TRP A 327 15.39 10.88 -0.77
CA TRP A 327 15.38 9.59 -0.07
C TRP A 327 16.67 8.80 -0.29
N CYS A 328 17.13 8.67 -1.53
CA CYS A 328 18.38 7.97 -1.85
C CYS A 328 19.60 8.62 -1.17
N GLY A 329 19.67 9.95 -1.12
CA GLY A 329 20.73 10.69 -0.44
C GLY A 329 20.70 10.49 1.08
N LEU A 330 19.51 10.55 1.69
CA LEU A 330 19.33 10.24 3.11
C LEU A 330 19.73 8.80 3.43
N TYR A 331 19.28 7.84 2.62
CA TYR A 331 19.61 6.43 2.78
C TYR A 331 21.11 6.18 2.67
N ALA A 332 21.76 6.68 1.63
CA ALA A 332 23.20 6.50 1.41
C ALA A 332 24.03 7.16 2.51
N SER A 333 23.70 8.40 2.90
CA SER A 333 24.41 9.08 3.99
C SER A 333 24.25 8.35 5.33
N ALA A 334 23.04 7.94 5.68
CA ALA A 334 22.79 7.17 6.91
C ALA A 334 23.50 5.81 6.90
N ARG A 335 23.58 5.14 5.74
CA ARG A 335 24.33 3.90 5.59
C ARG A 335 25.84 4.10 5.77
N LEU A 336 26.40 5.18 5.23
CA LEU A 336 27.82 5.52 5.35
C LEU A 336 28.21 5.92 6.79
N LEU A 337 27.30 6.55 7.54
CA LEU A 337 27.52 6.91 8.94
C LEU A 337 27.45 5.71 9.91
N GLY A 338 26.86 4.59 9.48
CA GLY A 338 26.73 3.36 10.27
C GLY A 338 25.69 3.43 11.39
N GLY A 339 25.36 2.27 11.97
CA GLY A 339 24.53 2.18 13.18
C GLY A 339 23.01 2.06 13.00
N TYR A 340 22.49 2.08 11.76
CA TYR A 340 21.04 1.97 11.49
C TYR A 340 20.68 0.66 10.79
N THR A 341 20.34 -0.37 11.57
CA THR A 341 20.05 -1.72 11.05
C THR A 341 18.68 -1.87 10.38
N GLY A 342 17.72 -1.00 10.69
CA GLY A 342 16.37 -1.04 10.10
C GLY A 342 16.21 -0.26 8.79
N LEU A 343 17.26 0.42 8.34
CA LEU A 343 17.17 1.39 7.24
C LEU A 343 16.88 0.71 5.88
N ASP A 344 17.50 -0.46 5.63
CA ASP A 344 17.28 -1.25 4.41
C ASP A 344 15.81 -1.65 4.28
N THR A 345 15.21 -2.15 5.37
CA THR A 345 13.78 -2.51 5.43
C THR A 345 12.89 -1.32 5.15
N MET A 346 13.20 -0.14 5.72
CA MET A 346 12.40 1.07 5.48
C MET A 346 12.52 1.54 4.02
N SER A 347 13.70 1.44 3.42
CA SER A 347 13.89 1.83 2.02
C SER A 347 13.17 0.89 1.05
N TYR A 348 13.18 -0.42 1.32
CA TYR A 348 12.36 -1.38 0.58
C TYR A 348 10.86 -1.16 0.79
N MET A 349 10.44 -0.68 1.97
CA MET A 349 9.05 -0.29 2.20
C MET A 349 8.66 0.92 1.34
N VAL A 350 9.50 1.96 1.29
CA VAL A 350 9.27 3.12 0.41
C VAL A 350 9.21 2.70 -1.06
N SER A 351 10.16 1.87 -1.52
CA SER A 351 10.14 1.30 -2.87
C SER A 351 8.82 0.59 -3.18
N SER A 352 8.38 -0.30 -2.27
CA SER A 352 7.14 -1.07 -2.43
C SER A 352 5.90 -0.19 -2.44
N MET A 353 5.82 0.82 -1.57
CA MET A 353 4.72 1.78 -1.54
C MET A 353 4.63 2.56 -2.86
N CYS A 354 5.76 2.99 -3.42
CA CYS A 354 5.80 3.67 -4.71
C CYS A 354 5.31 2.77 -5.87
N CYS A 355 5.68 1.48 -5.85
CA CYS A 355 5.18 0.50 -6.83
C CYS A 355 3.67 0.26 -6.69
N ILE A 356 3.14 0.20 -5.45
CA ILE A 356 1.70 0.07 -5.21
C ILE A 356 0.96 1.32 -5.71
N LEU A 357 1.47 2.51 -5.35
CA LEU A 357 0.91 3.79 -5.81
C LEU A 357 1.03 3.98 -7.32
N SER A 358 2.01 3.35 -7.96
CA SER A 358 2.13 3.33 -9.42
C SER A 358 0.87 2.75 -10.06
N ILE A 359 0.43 1.59 -9.57
CA ILE A 359 -0.78 0.92 -10.05
C ILE A 359 -2.03 1.72 -9.65
N ALA A 360 -2.09 2.22 -8.42
CA ALA A 360 -3.21 3.06 -7.96
C ALA A 360 -3.36 4.34 -8.81
N GLY A 361 -2.25 4.90 -9.31
CA GLY A 361 -2.26 6.04 -10.21
C GLY A 361 -2.98 5.77 -11.53
N LEU A 362 -3.10 4.52 -11.98
CA LEU A 362 -3.88 4.14 -13.17
C LEU A 362 -5.40 4.08 -12.90
N SER A 363 -5.87 4.52 -11.73
CA SER A 363 -7.31 4.65 -11.44
C SER A 363 -7.99 5.73 -12.27
N GLY A 364 -7.27 6.77 -12.69
CA GLY A 364 -7.78 7.85 -13.53
C GLY A 364 -6.82 8.22 -14.66
N GLN A 365 -7.37 8.81 -15.74
CA GLN A 365 -6.57 9.23 -16.88
C GLN A 365 -5.58 10.35 -16.51
N GLU A 366 -6.00 11.27 -15.65
CA GLU A 366 -5.21 12.41 -15.18
C GLU A 366 -4.08 11.97 -14.26
N THR A 367 -4.32 10.98 -13.39
CA THR A 367 -3.34 10.46 -12.43
C THR A 367 -2.42 9.39 -13.03
N SER A 368 -2.72 8.87 -14.23
CA SER A 368 -2.01 7.73 -14.83
C SER A 368 -0.51 8.00 -15.05
N ARG A 369 -0.15 9.22 -15.46
CA ARG A 369 1.24 9.64 -15.69
C ARG A 369 2.02 9.82 -14.40
N LEU A 370 1.34 10.29 -13.35
CA LEU A 370 1.86 10.24 -11.98
C LEU A 370 2.15 8.80 -11.58
N GLY A 371 1.22 7.87 -11.81
CA GLY A 371 1.39 6.45 -11.58
C GLY A 371 2.66 5.89 -12.23
N ASN A 372 2.89 6.18 -13.51
CA ASN A 372 4.12 5.76 -14.20
C ASN A 372 5.39 6.36 -13.56
N SER A 373 5.34 7.61 -13.09
CA SER A 373 6.47 8.27 -12.42
C SER A 373 6.78 7.67 -11.06
N LEU A 374 5.75 7.35 -10.27
CA LEU A 374 5.89 6.63 -9.00
C LEU A 374 6.44 5.21 -9.18
N GLY A 375 6.08 4.52 -10.27
CA GLY A 375 6.63 3.22 -10.61
C GLY A 375 8.14 3.26 -10.86
N LYS A 376 8.59 4.22 -11.70
CA LYS A 376 10.02 4.48 -11.94
C LYS A 376 10.76 4.78 -10.63
N MET A 377 10.17 5.61 -9.78
CA MET A 377 10.73 5.94 -8.47
C MET A 377 10.83 4.71 -7.57
N GLY A 378 9.78 3.89 -7.48
CA GLY A 378 9.76 2.69 -6.64
C GLY A 378 10.83 1.68 -7.03
N VAL A 379 10.89 1.30 -8.30
CA VAL A 379 11.91 0.36 -8.80
C VAL A 379 13.32 0.94 -8.68
N GLY A 380 13.48 2.25 -8.95
CA GLY A 380 14.73 2.97 -8.82
C GLY A 380 15.26 2.96 -7.38
N ILE A 381 14.41 3.32 -6.40
CA ILE A 381 14.76 3.29 -4.97
C ILE A 381 15.13 1.88 -4.52
N GLY A 382 14.36 0.85 -4.92
CA GLY A 382 14.65 -0.54 -4.53
C GLY A 382 15.99 -1.05 -5.08
N THR A 383 16.28 -0.73 -6.35
CA THR A 383 17.56 -1.05 -7.00
C THR A 383 18.71 -0.31 -6.33
N PHE A 384 18.56 0.99 -6.08
CA PHE A 384 19.57 1.81 -5.40
C PHE A 384 19.85 1.34 -3.97
N THR A 385 18.80 0.99 -3.23
CA THR A 385 18.87 0.44 -1.87
C THR A 385 19.77 -0.80 -1.84
N CYS A 386 19.55 -1.72 -2.79
CA CYS A 386 20.37 -2.92 -2.93
C CYS A 386 21.84 -2.58 -3.23
N LEU A 387 22.10 -1.73 -4.23
CA LEU A 387 23.47 -1.34 -4.62
C LEU A 387 24.28 -0.74 -3.46
N VAL A 388 23.66 0.14 -2.68
CA VAL A 388 24.30 0.79 -1.54
C VAL A 388 24.38 -0.14 -0.33
N SER A 389 23.44 -1.07 -0.15
CA SER A 389 23.52 -2.09 0.92
C SER A 389 24.74 -3.00 0.77
N MET A 390 25.17 -3.23 -0.48
CA MET A 390 26.35 -4.03 -0.85
C MET A 390 27.68 -3.26 -0.66
N TYR A 391 27.63 -1.98 -0.26
CA TYR A 391 28.84 -1.19 -0.07
C TYR A 391 29.71 -1.80 1.04
N GLY A 392 30.97 -2.07 0.71
CA GLY A 392 31.93 -2.71 1.62
C GLY A 392 31.82 -4.25 1.68
N THR A 393 30.85 -4.87 1.01
CA THR A 393 30.73 -6.34 0.93
C THR A 393 31.21 -6.93 -0.39
N VAL A 394 31.15 -6.14 -1.48
CA VAL A 394 31.62 -6.55 -2.81
C VAL A 394 32.80 -5.70 -3.26
N ASP A 395 33.63 -6.26 -4.13
CA ASP A 395 34.77 -5.56 -4.72
C ASP A 395 34.30 -4.32 -5.50
N PRO A 396 35.04 -3.18 -5.44
CA PRO A 396 34.70 -1.97 -6.21
C PRO A 396 34.53 -2.23 -7.70
N TRP A 397 35.28 -3.19 -8.25
CA TRP A 397 35.21 -3.57 -9.67
C TRP A 397 33.90 -4.27 -10.06
N THR A 398 33.21 -4.92 -9.12
CA THR A 398 31.90 -5.51 -9.36
C THR A 398 30.85 -4.44 -9.62
N TYR A 399 30.98 -3.24 -9.05
CA TYR A 399 30.10 -2.12 -9.40
C TYR A 399 30.23 -1.69 -10.86
N LEU A 400 31.44 -1.76 -11.45
CA LEU A 400 31.62 -1.49 -12.88
C LEU A 400 30.90 -2.53 -13.73
N GLN A 401 31.03 -3.82 -13.39
CA GLN A 401 30.33 -4.91 -14.06
C GLN A 401 28.80 -4.70 -14.01
N ILE A 402 28.26 -4.37 -12.84
CA ILE A 402 26.84 -4.06 -12.64
C ILE A 402 26.42 -2.84 -13.47
N ALA A 403 27.19 -1.74 -13.43
CA ALA A 403 26.89 -0.53 -14.17
C ALA A 403 26.84 -0.77 -15.69
N LEU A 404 27.75 -1.58 -16.22
CA LEU A 404 27.74 -1.99 -17.63
C LEU A 404 26.52 -2.84 -17.96
N ALA A 405 26.13 -3.78 -17.09
CA ALA A 405 24.94 -4.61 -17.30
C ALA A 405 23.65 -3.78 -17.27
N ILE A 406 23.51 -2.88 -16.29
CA ILE A 406 22.34 -2.00 -16.17
C ILE A 406 22.28 -1.02 -17.35
N GLY A 407 23.40 -0.37 -17.67
CA GLY A 407 23.49 0.59 -18.77
C GLY A 407 23.22 -0.07 -20.13
N GLY A 408 23.86 -1.21 -20.40
CA GLY A 408 23.64 -1.97 -21.64
C GLY A 408 22.21 -2.46 -21.78
N GLY A 409 21.64 -3.05 -20.72
CA GLY A 409 20.25 -3.50 -20.70
C GLY A 409 19.28 -2.32 -20.87
N GLY A 410 19.54 -1.19 -20.23
CA GLY A 410 18.73 0.02 -20.34
C GLY A 410 18.72 0.62 -21.76
N ILE A 411 19.87 0.70 -22.42
CA ILE A 411 19.98 1.15 -23.81
C ILE A 411 19.16 0.25 -24.74
N ILE A 412 19.31 -1.07 -24.60
CA ILE A 412 18.59 -2.04 -25.43
C ILE A 412 17.09 -1.95 -25.17
N GLY A 413 16.68 -1.95 -23.89
CA GLY A 413 15.27 -1.83 -23.50
C GLY A 413 14.63 -0.56 -24.04
N GLY A 414 15.29 0.59 -23.89
CA GLY A 414 14.81 1.87 -24.44
C GLY A 414 14.74 1.87 -25.97
N THR A 415 15.72 1.28 -26.65
CA THR A 415 15.73 1.20 -28.12
C THR A 415 14.60 0.31 -28.65
N ILE A 416 14.37 -0.84 -28.02
CA ILE A 416 13.25 -1.72 -28.36
C ILE A 416 11.94 -0.98 -28.16
N ALA A 417 11.76 -0.36 -26.99
CA ALA A 417 10.54 0.37 -26.65
C ALA A 417 10.24 1.54 -27.60
N HIS A 418 11.27 2.17 -28.17
CA HIS A 418 11.08 3.23 -29.17
C HIS A 418 10.57 2.70 -30.53
N ARG A 419 10.86 1.43 -30.85
CA ARG A 419 10.52 0.79 -32.12
C ARG A 419 9.18 0.04 -32.10
N VAL A 420 8.59 -0.17 -30.93
CA VAL A 420 7.24 -0.73 -30.82
C VAL A 420 6.25 0.37 -31.22
N GLU A 421 5.60 0.17 -32.36
CA GLU A 421 4.55 1.05 -32.90
C GLU A 421 3.26 0.99 -32.08
#